data_AF-A0A6P1MG93-F1
#
_entry.id   AF-A0A6P1MG93-F1
#
_cell.length_a   1.000
_cell.length_b   1.000
_cell.length_c   1.000
_cell.angle_alpha   90.00
_cell.angle_beta   90.00
_cell.angle_gamma   90.00
#
_symmetry.space_group_name_H-M   'P 1'
#
loop_
_entity.id
_entity.type
_entity.pdbx_description
1 polymer ?
#
loop_
_entity_poly.entity_id
_entity_poly.type
_entity_poly.pdbx_seq_one_letter_code
_entity_poly.pdbx_strand_id
1 'polypeptide(L)'
;MQCKFGKIKPTMQYRSILFTVTIGIILGLVAKLVDVPQITGTLPILDDIFGRFGVWIFIATLLSVFSNTPVYAAIRVFSFFISMLLTYYAYTILFLGFFPKSQIILWSFISIFSPICAAAMWYAKGNKGIANILAAAPIVALCTEWYITGRENILLLTFYICMIVCLLICVIKKAKRCLPVLLIAAVITLLLIRVGWMDLIYGGLLNI
;
A
#
# COMPACT_ATOMS: atom_id res chain seq x y z
N MET A 1 -2.07 18.20 -26.63
CA MET A 1 -1.67 18.93 -25.40
C MET A 1 -0.27 18.49 -25.05
N GLN A 2 0.74 19.29 -25.39
CA GLN A 2 2.14 18.89 -25.29
C GLN A 2 2.59 18.87 -23.82
N CYS A 3 3.09 17.72 -23.39
CA CYS A 3 3.67 17.55 -22.05
C CYS A 3 5.10 18.08 -22.10
N LYS A 4 5.32 19.28 -21.55
CA LYS A 4 6.65 19.88 -21.41
C LYS A 4 7.40 19.06 -20.34
N PHE A 5 8.16 18.05 -20.76
CA PHE A 5 9.11 17.36 -19.89
C PHE A 5 10.25 18.34 -19.55
N GLY A 6 10.06 19.14 -18.50
CA GLY A 6 11.17 19.85 -17.89
C GLY A 6 12.20 18.82 -17.43
N LYS A 7 13.42 18.89 -17.98
CA LYS A 7 14.55 18.06 -17.53
C LYS A 7 14.76 18.30 -16.03
N ILE A 8 14.41 17.32 -15.21
CA ILE A 8 14.57 17.38 -13.75
C ILE A 8 16.05 17.15 -13.43
N LYS A 9 16.62 17.97 -12.53
CA LYS A 9 18.01 17.80 -12.09
C LYS A 9 18.19 16.43 -11.41
N PRO A 10 19.20 15.63 -11.80
CA PRO A 10 19.43 14.28 -11.28
C PRO A 10 19.64 14.24 -9.76
N THR A 11 20.15 15.32 -9.16
CA THR A 11 20.36 15.46 -7.71
C THR A 11 19.07 15.39 -6.89
N MET A 12 17.93 15.85 -7.44
CA MET A 12 16.64 15.82 -6.74
C MET A 12 16.01 14.42 -6.74
N GLN A 13 16.33 13.60 -7.74
CA GLN A 13 15.79 12.23 -7.85
C GLN A 13 16.46 11.28 -6.86
N TYR A 14 17.80 11.34 -6.74
CA TYR A 14 18.55 10.54 -5.78
C TYR A 14 18.09 10.79 -4.33
N ARG A 15 17.92 12.07 -3.94
CA ARG A 15 17.43 12.45 -2.61
C ARG A 15 16.06 11.86 -2.28
N SER A 16 15.16 11.81 -3.26
CA SER A 16 13.82 11.25 -3.06
C SER A 16 13.83 9.73 -2.89
N ILE A 17 14.70 9.03 -3.61
CA ILE A 17 14.89 7.58 -3.46
C ILE A 17 15.50 7.28 -2.09
N LEU A 18 16.55 8.00 -1.69
CA LEU A 18 17.16 7.86 -0.36
C LEU A 18 16.13 8.05 0.76
N PHE A 19 15.32 9.11 0.67
CA PHE A 19 14.24 9.34 1.64
C PHE A 19 13.23 8.20 1.69
N THR A 20 12.90 7.64 0.53
CA THR A 20 11.97 6.51 0.42
C THR A 20 12.55 5.24 1.05
N VAL A 21 13.85 4.99 0.89
CA VAL A 21 14.58 3.90 1.56
C VAL A 21 14.61 4.12 3.08
N THR A 22 14.89 5.34 3.54
CA THR A 22 14.89 5.65 4.99
C THR A 22 13.51 5.41 5.61
N ILE A 23 12.43 5.82 4.94
CA ILE A 23 11.06 5.52 5.39
C ILE A 23 10.81 4.01 5.43
N GLY A 24 11.27 3.27 4.40
CA GLY A 24 11.14 1.82 4.36
C GLY A 24 11.83 1.15 5.54
N ILE A 25 13.07 1.54 5.86
CA ILE A 25 13.80 1.03 7.02
C ILE A 25 13.04 1.33 8.32
N ILE A 26 12.62 2.58 8.54
CA ILE A 26 11.91 2.97 9.77
C ILE A 26 10.61 2.17 9.90
N LEU A 27 9.80 2.09 8.84
CA LEU A 27 8.54 1.37 8.87
C LEU A 27 8.71 -0.15 8.98
N GLY A 28 9.77 -0.72 8.39
CA GLY A 28 10.09 -2.14 8.56
C GLY A 28 10.47 -2.47 10.00
N LEU A 29 11.22 -1.59 10.66
CA LEU A 29 11.53 -1.72 12.08
C LEU A 29 10.28 -1.55 12.95
N VAL A 30 9.46 -0.51 12.70
CA VAL A 30 8.21 -0.28 13.44
C VAL A 30 7.25 -1.45 13.30
N ALA A 31 7.03 -1.94 12.07
CA ALA A 31 6.19 -3.10 11.81
C ALA A 31 6.69 -4.32 12.60
N LYS A 32 8.01 -4.53 12.69
CA LYS A 32 8.53 -5.65 13.45
C LYS A 32 8.42 -5.49 14.96
N LEU A 33 8.66 -4.28 15.47
CA LEU A 33 8.56 -3.99 16.91
C LEU A 33 7.12 -4.13 17.41
N VAL A 34 6.15 -3.75 16.59
CA VAL A 34 4.73 -3.86 16.93
C VAL A 34 4.24 -5.31 16.93
N ASP A 35 4.84 -6.15 16.08
CA ASP A 35 4.61 -7.61 15.96
C ASP A 35 5.32 -8.43 17.07
N VAL A 36 5.87 -7.77 18.10
CA VAL A 36 6.41 -8.45 19.28
C VAL A 36 5.29 -8.62 20.31
N PRO A 37 4.99 -9.84 20.81
CA PRO A 37 3.81 -10.12 21.63
C PRO A 37 3.62 -9.20 22.84
N GLN A 38 4.71 -8.81 23.50
CA GLN A 38 4.70 -7.88 24.64
C GLN A 38 4.18 -6.50 24.24
N ILE A 39 4.54 -6.02 23.04
CA ILE A 39 4.13 -4.73 22.50
C ILE A 39 2.73 -4.84 21.90
N THR A 40 2.42 -5.93 21.19
CA THR A 40 1.09 -6.24 20.65
C THR A 40 0.01 -6.21 21.74
N GLY A 41 0.29 -6.76 22.92
CA GLY A 41 -0.64 -6.74 24.05
C GLY A 41 -0.96 -5.33 24.59
N THR A 42 -0.07 -4.36 24.36
CA THR A 42 -0.26 -2.96 24.77
C THR A 42 -0.88 -2.08 23.67
N LEU A 43 -0.58 -2.38 22.40
CA LEU A 43 -0.99 -1.59 21.24
C LEU A 43 -1.52 -2.49 20.11
N PRO A 44 -2.60 -3.25 20.34
CA PRO A 44 -3.11 -4.25 19.39
C PRO A 44 -3.55 -3.61 18.06
N ILE A 45 -4.02 -2.36 18.11
CA ILE A 45 -4.47 -1.62 16.91
C ILE A 45 -3.32 -1.35 15.92
N LEU A 46 -2.08 -1.16 16.41
CA LEU A 46 -0.95 -0.89 15.53
C LEU A 46 -0.53 -2.16 14.80
N ASP A 47 -0.58 -3.30 15.48
CA ASP A 47 -0.28 -4.61 14.90
C ASP A 47 -1.30 -4.94 13.79
N ASP A 48 -2.57 -4.73 14.11
CA ASP A 48 -3.66 -4.83 13.13
C ASP A 48 -3.43 -3.97 11.89
N ILE A 49 -2.88 -2.77 12.01
CA ILE A 49 -2.65 -1.87 10.87
C ILE A 49 -1.41 -2.30 10.08
N PHE A 50 -0.28 -2.52 10.75
CA PHE A 50 1.00 -2.78 10.09
C PHE A 50 1.16 -4.22 9.58
N GLY A 51 0.41 -5.17 10.14
CA GLY A 51 0.30 -6.55 9.64
C GLY A 51 -0.58 -6.70 8.39
N ARG A 52 -1.39 -5.69 8.06
CA ARG A 52 -2.37 -5.72 6.96
C ARG A 52 -1.82 -5.14 5.66
N PHE A 53 -2.28 -5.66 4.52
CA PHE A 53 -1.86 -5.21 3.19
C PHE A 53 -2.26 -3.77 2.90
N GLY A 54 -3.37 -3.30 3.46
CA GLY A 54 -3.96 -2.00 3.19
C GLY A 54 -3.02 -0.83 3.44
N VAL A 55 -2.30 -0.82 4.56
CA VAL A 55 -1.36 0.28 4.87
C VAL A 55 -0.22 0.33 3.85
N TRP A 56 0.25 -0.82 3.38
CA TRP A 56 1.33 -0.90 2.40
C TRP A 56 0.87 -0.47 1.01
N ILE A 57 -0.35 -0.85 0.61
CA ILE A 57 -0.99 -0.39 -0.63
C ILE A 57 -1.20 1.13 -0.59
N PHE A 58 -1.63 1.66 0.55
CA PHE A 58 -1.80 3.09 0.78
C PHE A 58 -0.48 3.85 0.58
N ILE A 59 0.60 3.43 1.24
CA ILE A 59 1.92 4.06 1.13
C ILE A 59 2.47 3.94 -0.31
N ALA A 60 2.38 2.76 -0.93
CA ALA A 60 2.82 2.55 -2.30
C ALA A 60 2.07 3.45 -3.30
N THR A 61 0.77 3.64 -3.09
CA THR A 61 -0.06 4.53 -3.91
C THR A 61 0.39 5.98 -3.78
N LEU A 62 0.62 6.47 -2.55
CA LEU A 62 1.13 7.82 -2.34
C LEU A 62 2.50 8.02 -2.99
N LEU A 63 3.44 7.09 -2.78
CA LEU A 63 4.77 7.14 -3.39
C LEU A 63 4.68 7.19 -4.93
N SER A 64 3.79 6.38 -5.53
CA SER A 64 3.57 6.37 -6.97
C SER A 64 2.98 7.70 -7.48
N VAL A 65 1.92 8.20 -6.85
CA VAL A 65 1.21 9.41 -7.27
C VAL A 65 2.07 10.65 -7.04
N PHE A 66 2.95 10.69 -6.04
CA PHE A 66 3.90 11.79 -5.86
C PHE A 66 5.20 11.64 -6.68
N SER A 67 5.30 10.65 -7.57
CA SER A 67 6.47 10.48 -8.44
C SER A 67 6.34 11.25 -9.75
N ASN A 68 7.48 11.63 -10.33
CA ASN A 68 7.52 12.47 -11.54
C ASN A 68 7.28 11.69 -12.84
N THR A 69 7.73 10.43 -12.92
CA THR A 69 7.51 9.55 -14.08
C THR A 69 7.09 8.16 -13.59
N PRO A 70 6.45 7.33 -14.45
CA PRO A 70 6.08 5.97 -14.08
C PRO A 70 7.29 5.09 -13.72
N VAL A 71 8.43 5.28 -14.39
CA VAL A 71 9.68 4.57 -14.06
C VAL A 71 10.19 4.98 -12.68
N TYR A 72 10.15 6.27 -12.33
CA TYR A 72 10.54 6.70 -10.98
C TYR A 72 9.56 6.22 -9.91
N ALA A 73 8.27 6.11 -10.22
CA ALA A 73 7.29 5.52 -9.31
C ALA A 73 7.64 4.06 -9.00
N ALA A 74 7.95 3.27 -10.04
CA ALA A 74 8.39 1.89 -9.89
C ALA A 74 9.62 1.76 -9.01
N ILE A 75 10.67 2.53 -9.30
CA ILE A 75 11.93 2.50 -8.53
C ILE A 75 11.71 2.87 -7.07
N ARG A 76 10.94 3.92 -6.79
CA ARG A 76 10.68 4.37 -5.42
C ARG A 76 9.89 3.34 -4.61
N VAL A 77 8.80 2.81 -5.17
CA VAL A 77 7.98 1.81 -4.47
C VAL A 77 8.76 0.51 -4.27
N PHE A 78 9.54 0.07 -5.27
CA PHE A 78 10.37 -1.13 -5.12
C PHE A 78 11.47 -0.95 -4.06
N SER A 79 12.15 0.19 -4.07
CA SER A 79 13.18 0.52 -3.06
C SER A 79 12.57 0.58 -1.65
N PHE A 80 11.36 1.13 -1.53
CA PHE A 80 10.60 1.13 -0.28
C PHE A 80 10.34 -0.30 0.22
N PHE A 81 9.75 -1.17 -0.60
CA PHE A 81 9.43 -2.53 -0.17
C PHE A 81 10.68 -3.37 0.15
N ILE A 82 11.74 -3.31 -0.66
CA ILE A 82 12.98 -4.04 -0.36
C ILE A 82 13.56 -3.59 0.98
N SER A 83 13.70 -2.27 1.19
CA SER A 83 14.31 -1.76 2.42
C SER A 83 13.46 -2.08 3.66
N MET A 84 12.14 -2.02 3.53
CA MET A 84 11.20 -2.43 4.57
C MET A 84 11.32 -3.92 4.90
N LEU A 85 11.24 -4.81 3.91
CA LEU A 85 11.31 -6.26 4.11
C LEU A 85 12.68 -6.69 4.63
N LEU A 86 13.76 -6.11 4.09
CA LEU A 86 15.12 -6.41 4.55
C LEU A 86 15.27 -6.04 6.03
N THR A 87 14.74 -4.89 6.45
CA THR A 87 14.83 -4.47 7.86
C THR A 87 13.99 -5.37 8.76
N TYR A 88 12.74 -5.64 8.38
CA TYR A 88 11.82 -6.48 9.14
C TYR A 88 12.37 -7.91 9.33
N TYR A 89 12.85 -8.54 8.25
CA TYR A 89 13.38 -9.91 8.32
C TYR A 89 14.82 -9.98 8.84
N ALA A 90 15.67 -8.98 8.59
CA ALA A 90 16.98 -8.94 9.24
C ALA A 90 16.82 -8.86 10.76
N TYR A 91 15.89 -8.03 11.26
CA TYR A 91 15.61 -7.99 12.69
C TYR A 91 15.15 -9.36 13.20
N THR A 92 14.20 -9.97 12.50
CA THR A 92 13.64 -11.28 12.86
C THR A 92 14.70 -12.38 12.93
N ILE A 93 15.58 -12.46 11.94
CA ILE A 93 16.61 -13.51 11.85
C ILE A 93 17.74 -13.26 12.85
N LEU A 94 18.23 -12.02 12.94
CA LEU A 94 19.42 -11.70 13.73
C LEU A 94 19.12 -11.58 15.23
N PHE A 95 17.94 -11.07 15.62
CA PHE A 95 17.63 -10.81 17.02
C PHE A 95 16.63 -11.79 17.62
N LEU A 96 15.70 -12.35 16.83
CA LEU A 96 14.69 -13.30 17.33
C LEU A 96 15.00 -14.76 16.95
N GLY A 97 15.98 -14.99 16.07
CA GLY A 97 16.51 -16.33 15.77
C GLY A 97 15.57 -17.26 15.01
N PHE A 98 14.46 -16.76 14.43
CA PHE A 98 13.53 -17.58 13.64
C PHE A 98 13.45 -17.12 12.18
N PHE A 99 13.16 -18.06 11.28
CA PHE A 99 13.12 -17.81 9.83
C PHE A 99 11.72 -18.11 9.26
N PRO A 100 10.83 -17.10 9.13
CA PRO A 100 9.46 -17.29 8.67
C PRO A 100 9.39 -17.46 7.15
N LYS A 101 9.73 -18.67 6.67
CA LYS A 101 9.85 -19.02 5.24
C LYS A 101 8.66 -18.58 4.39
N SER A 102 7.44 -18.95 4.82
CA SER A 102 6.22 -18.68 4.03
C SER A 102 5.97 -17.18 3.87
N GLN A 103 6.11 -16.42 4.96
CA GLN A 103 5.94 -14.96 4.94
C GLN A 103 6.98 -14.29 4.05
N ILE A 104 8.25 -14.69 4.16
CA ILE A 104 9.33 -14.14 3.32
C ILE A 104 9.03 -14.35 1.83
N ILE A 105 8.57 -15.54 1.44
CA ILE A 105 8.24 -15.86 0.05
C ILE A 105 7.08 -14.99 -0.44
N LEU A 106 5.99 -14.93 0.35
CA LEU A 106 4.79 -14.16 0.00
C LEU A 106 5.11 -12.67 -0.19
N TRP A 107 5.76 -12.05 0.80
CA TRP A 107 6.07 -10.62 0.77
C TRP A 107 7.14 -10.27 -0.27
N SER A 108 8.12 -11.16 -0.50
CA SER A 108 9.11 -10.97 -1.57
C SER A 108 8.45 -11.00 -2.95
N PHE A 109 7.48 -11.89 -3.16
CA PHE A 109 6.71 -11.94 -4.40
C PHE A 109 5.94 -10.62 -4.61
N ILE A 110 5.21 -10.14 -3.60
CA ILE A 110 4.49 -8.86 -3.65
C ILE A 110 5.46 -7.71 -3.97
N SER A 111 6.63 -7.68 -3.33
CA SER A 111 7.66 -6.66 -3.58
C SER A 111 8.13 -6.65 -5.04
N ILE A 112 8.37 -7.82 -5.64
CA ILE A 112 8.82 -7.95 -7.04
C ILE A 112 7.76 -7.42 -8.04
N PHE A 113 6.47 -7.62 -7.77
CA PHE A 113 5.39 -7.13 -8.65
C PHE A 113 4.99 -5.68 -8.38
N SER A 114 5.28 -5.16 -7.18
CA SER A 114 4.98 -3.79 -6.78
C SER A 114 5.46 -2.69 -7.75
N PRO A 115 6.64 -2.74 -8.41
CA PRO A 115 7.05 -1.72 -9.37
C PRO A 115 6.10 -1.59 -10.56
N ILE A 116 5.54 -2.70 -11.05
CA ILE A 116 4.60 -2.70 -12.19
C ILE A 116 3.31 -2.00 -11.77
N CYS A 117 2.76 -2.38 -10.62
CA CYS A 117 1.58 -1.76 -10.03
C CYS A 117 1.82 -0.26 -9.75
N ALA A 118 2.99 0.11 -9.26
CA ALA A 118 3.37 1.49 -9.00
C ALA A 118 3.48 2.32 -10.29
N ALA A 119 4.06 1.76 -11.36
CA ALA A 119 4.09 2.42 -12.66
C ALA A 119 2.68 2.63 -13.23
N ALA A 120 1.79 1.64 -13.09
CA ALA A 120 0.39 1.78 -13.47
C ALA A 120 -0.32 2.87 -12.65
N MET A 121 -0.18 2.85 -11.32
CA MET A 121 -0.81 3.84 -10.44
C MET A 121 -0.38 5.28 -10.71
N TRP A 122 0.80 5.50 -11.28
CA TRP A 122 1.24 6.83 -11.66
C TRP A 122 0.26 7.49 -12.65
N TYR A 123 -0.39 6.71 -13.52
CA TYR A 123 -1.37 7.20 -14.49
C TYR A 123 -2.72 7.59 -13.88
N ALA A 124 -3.00 7.27 -12.61
CA ALA A 124 -4.24 7.67 -11.93
C ALA A 124 -4.41 9.20 -11.81
N LYS A 125 -3.29 9.94 -11.91
CA LYS A 125 -3.25 11.41 -12.01
C LYS A 125 -3.89 11.98 -13.27
N GLY A 126 -4.00 11.17 -14.33
CA GLY A 126 -4.58 11.57 -15.60
C GLY A 126 -6.08 11.89 -15.52
N ASN A 127 -6.67 12.34 -16.62
CA ASN A 127 -8.08 12.76 -16.67
C ASN A 127 -8.97 11.87 -17.55
N LYS A 128 -8.48 10.69 -17.95
CA LYS A 128 -9.20 9.72 -18.80
C LYS A 128 -9.95 8.69 -17.93
N GLY A 129 -10.93 7.99 -18.49
CA GLY A 129 -11.70 6.95 -17.77
C GLY A 129 -10.82 5.90 -17.07
N ILE A 130 -9.74 5.45 -17.74
CA ILE A 130 -8.76 4.51 -17.15
C ILE A 130 -8.13 5.07 -15.86
N ALA A 131 -7.90 6.38 -15.77
CA ALA A 131 -7.32 6.98 -14.58
C ALA A 131 -8.29 6.94 -13.38
N ASN A 132 -9.61 6.89 -13.61
CA ASN A 132 -10.58 6.70 -12.54
C ASN A 132 -10.59 5.26 -12.03
N ILE A 133 -10.44 4.28 -12.92
CA ILE A 133 -10.34 2.86 -12.55
C ILE A 133 -9.07 2.64 -11.70
N LEU A 134 -7.94 3.18 -12.16
CA LEU A 134 -6.69 3.11 -11.40
C LEU A 134 -6.82 3.81 -10.04
N ALA A 135 -7.41 5.01 -9.99
CA ALA A 135 -7.64 5.70 -8.71
C ALA A 135 -8.56 4.95 -7.75
N ALA A 136 -9.53 4.18 -8.28
CA ALA A 136 -10.44 3.36 -7.48
C ALA A 136 -9.75 2.11 -6.90
N ALA A 137 -8.76 1.53 -7.60
CA ALA A 137 -8.11 0.28 -7.21
C ALA A 137 -7.60 0.24 -5.74
N PRO A 138 -6.83 1.22 -5.24
CA PRO A 138 -6.39 1.20 -3.83
C PRO A 138 -7.55 1.41 -2.85
N ILE A 139 -8.59 2.14 -3.23
CA ILE A 139 -9.79 2.31 -2.39
C ILE A 139 -10.55 0.98 -2.28
N VAL A 140 -10.72 0.26 -3.40
CA VAL A 140 -11.32 -1.08 -3.42
C VAL A 140 -10.55 -2.02 -2.49
N ALA A 141 -9.22 -2.03 -2.59
CA ALA A 141 -8.39 -2.89 -1.74
C ALA A 141 -8.61 -2.59 -0.25
N LEU A 142 -8.60 -1.30 0.14
CA LEU A 142 -8.85 -0.86 1.51
C LEU A 142 -10.26 -1.24 2.01
N CYS A 143 -11.30 -0.96 1.22
CA CYS A 143 -12.67 -1.28 1.60
C CYS A 143 -12.89 -2.79 1.74
N THR A 144 -12.31 -3.57 0.84
CA THR A 144 -12.46 -5.03 0.82
C THR A 144 -11.73 -5.66 2.01
N GLU A 145 -10.50 -5.26 2.27
CA GLU A 145 -9.74 -5.78 3.42
C GLU A 145 -10.42 -5.44 4.75
N TRP A 146 -10.87 -4.19 4.95
CA TRP A 146 -11.60 -3.81 6.15
C TRP A 146 -12.88 -4.65 6.35
N TYR A 147 -13.64 -4.88 5.29
CA TYR A 147 -14.89 -5.65 5.37
C TYR A 147 -14.69 -7.09 5.83
N ILE A 148 -13.56 -7.71 5.46
CA ILE A 148 -13.23 -9.10 5.76
C ILE A 148 -12.61 -9.20 7.16
N THR A 149 -11.63 -8.35 7.43
CA THR A 149 -10.72 -8.54 8.57
C THR A 149 -11.01 -7.60 9.75
N GLY A 150 -11.82 -6.56 9.55
CA GLY A 150 -11.93 -5.42 10.47
C GLY A 150 -13.35 -4.95 10.76
N ARG A 151 -14.37 -5.69 10.32
CA ARG A 151 -15.78 -5.27 10.33
C ARG A 151 -16.27 -4.84 11.72
N GLU A 152 -15.83 -5.54 12.76
CA GLU A 152 -16.28 -5.32 14.13
C GLU A 152 -15.44 -4.26 14.88
N ASN A 153 -14.29 -3.85 14.32
CA ASN A 153 -13.36 -2.95 14.98
C ASN A 153 -13.56 -1.50 14.49
N ILE A 154 -14.25 -0.69 15.30
CA ILE A 154 -14.58 0.72 15.01
C ILE A 154 -13.32 1.60 14.90
N LEU A 155 -12.30 1.34 15.74
CA LEU A 155 -11.04 2.08 15.68
C LEU A 155 -10.34 1.80 14.35
N LEU A 156 -10.31 0.54 13.93
CA LEU A 156 -9.72 0.15 12.65
C LEU A 156 -10.50 0.76 11.47
N LEU A 157 -11.84 0.75 11.52
CA LEU A 157 -12.68 1.46 10.54
C LEU A 157 -12.26 2.93 10.42
N THR A 158 -12.03 3.60 11.54
CA THR A 158 -11.60 5.01 11.57
C THR A 158 -10.30 5.21 10.80
N PHE A 159 -9.30 4.35 10.99
CA PHE A 159 -8.04 4.41 10.25
C PHE A 159 -8.22 4.16 8.75
N TYR A 160 -9.04 3.19 8.36
CA TYR A 160 -9.32 2.90 6.95
C TYR A 160 -10.03 4.07 6.26
N ILE A 161 -11.03 4.67 6.91
CA ILE A 161 -11.68 5.89 6.40
C ILE A 161 -10.66 7.02 6.23
N CYS A 162 -9.79 7.24 7.21
CA CYS A 162 -8.73 8.25 7.11
C CYS A 162 -7.79 8.01 5.92
N MET A 163 -7.36 6.77 5.68
CA MET A 163 -6.55 6.41 4.52
C MET A 163 -7.29 6.66 3.20
N ILE A 164 -8.56 6.27 3.11
CA ILE A 164 -9.39 6.49 1.91
C ILE A 164 -9.56 7.98 1.63
N VAL A 165 -9.91 8.77 2.65
CA VAL A 165 -10.04 10.23 2.51
C VAL A 165 -8.72 10.87 2.07
N CYS A 166 -7.60 10.43 2.66
CA CYS A 166 -6.27 10.88 2.24
C CYS A 166 -5.99 10.56 0.77
N LEU A 167 -6.31 9.35 0.30
CA LEU A 167 -6.17 8.97 -1.11
C LEU A 167 -7.07 9.81 -2.03
N LEU A 168 -8.32 10.06 -1.65
CA LEU A 168 -9.22 10.91 -2.44
C LEU A 168 -8.62 12.30 -2.62
N ILE A 169 -8.09 12.92 -1.55
CA ILE A 169 -7.47 14.25 -1.61
C ILE A 169 -6.15 14.24 -2.40
N CYS A 170 -5.34 13.20 -2.21
CA CYS A 170 -4.00 13.12 -2.79
C CYS A 170 -4.04 12.75 -4.29
N VAL A 171 -4.86 11.78 -4.66
CA VAL A 171 -4.98 11.23 -6.02
C VAL A 171 -5.97 12.03 -6.88
N ILE A 172 -7.11 12.43 -6.31
CA ILE A 172 -8.18 13.08 -7.06
C ILE A 172 -8.09 14.60 -6.90
N LYS A 173 -7.36 15.25 -7.81
CA LYS A 173 -7.22 16.72 -7.81
C LYS A 173 -8.46 17.49 -8.29
N LYS A 174 -9.42 16.83 -8.94
CA LYS A 174 -10.64 17.45 -9.48
C LYS A 174 -11.88 16.87 -8.80
N ALA A 175 -12.67 17.71 -8.13
CA ALA A 175 -13.88 17.28 -7.41
C ALA A 175 -14.86 16.46 -8.28
N LYS A 176 -15.01 16.82 -9.57
CA LYS A 176 -15.87 16.09 -10.52
C LYS A 176 -15.48 14.62 -10.72
N ARG A 177 -14.23 14.24 -10.44
CA ARG A 177 -13.75 12.85 -10.53
C ARG A 177 -14.00 12.05 -9.25
N CYS A 178 -14.32 12.71 -8.13
CA CYS A 178 -14.54 12.03 -6.86
C CYS A 178 -15.73 11.06 -6.95
N LEU A 179 -16.87 11.55 -7.44
CA LEU A 179 -18.08 10.76 -7.60
C LEU A 179 -17.89 9.49 -8.46
N PRO A 180 -17.38 9.56 -9.72
CA PRO A 180 -17.20 8.35 -10.52
C PRO A 180 -16.17 7.38 -9.92
N VAL A 181 -15.12 7.86 -9.25
CA VAL A 181 -14.14 6.97 -8.59
C VAL A 181 -14.78 6.22 -7.42
N LEU A 182 -15.56 6.92 -6.59
CA LEU A 182 -16.30 6.30 -5.48
C LEU A 182 -17.34 5.30 -5.97
N LEU A 183 -18.07 5.62 -7.04
CA LEU A 183 -19.04 4.70 -7.63
C LEU A 183 -18.37 3.43 -8.17
N ILE A 184 -17.27 3.58 -8.92
CA ILE A 184 -16.48 2.43 -9.40
C ILE A 184 -15.98 1.60 -8.22
N ALA A 185 -15.41 2.25 -7.20
CA ALA A 185 -14.89 1.55 -6.02
C ALA A 185 -16.00 0.79 -5.26
N ALA A 186 -17.16 1.41 -5.07
CA ALA A 186 -18.30 0.80 -4.41
C ALA A 186 -18.81 -0.42 -5.18
N VAL A 187 -19.02 -0.30 -6.50
CA VAL A 187 -19.50 -1.42 -7.34
C VAL A 187 -18.51 -2.57 -7.32
N ILE A 188 -17.21 -2.31 -7.53
CA ILE A 188 -16.20 -3.38 -7.54
C ILE A 188 -16.09 -4.04 -6.16
N THR A 189 -16.08 -3.26 -5.07
CA THR A 189 -16.03 -3.81 -3.71
C THR A 189 -17.23 -4.72 -3.44
N LEU A 190 -18.45 -4.28 -3.79
CA LEU A 190 -19.66 -5.11 -3.63
C LEU A 190 -19.60 -6.39 -4.46
N LEU A 191 -19.05 -6.33 -5.69
CA LEU A 191 -18.85 -7.51 -6.51
C LEU A 191 -17.85 -8.47 -5.86
N LEU A 192 -16.69 -7.98 -5.39
CA LEU A 192 -15.69 -8.83 -4.72
C LEU A 192 -16.25 -9.51 -3.47
N ILE A 193 -17.00 -8.77 -2.65
CA ILE A 193 -17.67 -9.30 -1.46
C ILE A 193 -18.69 -10.38 -1.86
N ARG A 194 -19.49 -10.13 -2.90
CA ARG A 194 -20.54 -11.08 -3.33
C ARG A 194 -19.97 -12.39 -3.88
N VAL A 195 -18.84 -12.34 -4.57
CA VAL A 195 -18.21 -13.53 -5.18
C VAL A 195 -17.45 -14.35 -4.12
N GLY A 196 -17.12 -13.76 -2.95
CA GLY A 196 -16.48 -14.48 -1.84
C GLY A 196 -15.03 -14.92 -2.12
N TRP A 197 -14.43 -14.48 -3.23
CA TRP A 197 -13.05 -14.85 -3.60
C TRP A 197 -12.02 -14.41 -2.57
N MET A 198 -12.29 -13.33 -1.87
CA MET A 198 -11.36 -12.81 -0.87
C MET A 198 -11.44 -13.60 0.45
N ASP A 199 -12.58 -14.20 0.79
CA ASP A 199 -12.67 -15.13 1.93
C ASP A 199 -11.86 -16.42 1.64
N LEU A 200 -11.80 -16.86 0.37
CA LEU A 200 -10.96 -17.97 -0.07
C LEU A 200 -9.47 -17.64 0.00
N ILE A 201 -9.08 -16.42 -0.42
CA ILE A 201 -7.67 -15.97 -0.38
C ILE A 201 -7.22 -15.73 1.07
N TYR A 202 -8.02 -15.04 1.89
CA TYR A 202 -7.66 -14.78 3.29
C TYR A 202 -7.72 -16.09 4.11
N GLY A 203 -8.74 -16.92 3.92
CA GLY A 203 -8.89 -18.19 4.64
C GLY A 203 -7.91 -19.28 4.21
N GLY A 204 -7.34 -19.22 3.00
CA GLY A 204 -6.36 -20.18 2.49
C GLY A 204 -4.89 -19.73 2.58
N LEU A 205 -4.62 -18.42 2.49
CA LEU A 205 -3.27 -17.86 2.46
C LEU A 205 -2.80 -17.34 3.84
N LEU A 206 -3.71 -16.95 4.73
CA LEU A 206 -3.41 -16.47 6.08
C LEU A 206 -3.69 -17.53 7.17
N ASN A 207 -4.05 -18.75 6.80
CA ASN A 207 -4.14 -19.90 7.72
C ASN A 207 -2.74 -20.54 7.92
N ILE A 208 -1.80 -19.71 8.34
CA ILE A 208 -0.50 -20.09 8.91
C ILE A 208 -0.37 -19.33 10.22
#